data_AF-A0AAE0Q1T5-F1
#
_entry.id   AF-A0AAE0Q1T5-F1
#
_cell.length_a   1.000
_cell.length_b   1.000
_cell.length_c   1.000
_cell.angle_alpha   90.00
_cell.angle_beta   90.00
_cell.angle_gamma   90.00
#
_symmetry.space_group_name_H-M   'P 1'
#
loop_
_entity.id
_entity.type
_entity.pdbx_description
1 polymer ?
#
loop_
_entity_poly.entity_id
_entity_poly.type
_entity_poly.pdbx_seq_one_letter_code
_entity_poly.pdbx_strand_id
1 'polypeptide(L)'
;MFKLEYLHNFKQIINDENDVDCKRGKMAAKKIMSQLEGNTLSKLKEKHLPCQGKLWHDWCSLNKELYRLEEENIETQMCAKEKQMKEIHEKQCRYGPSDLMRQFISSLNSLHGNERSYFLKWVEILLDRCTSDDLTALYHQYNETWTKVSDLKRNPDKSSRMQDEQTKLEEISRQLNAATFGLEHILREMAQIYESADSVQTHHENVADLPRLAAQLIKAGHPLELMDGDAAHVPLTWVSVVLDELVKILGDQRVFVLSILGLQSSGKSTMLNAMFGLQFALSSGRNITRHHDNELATFVVGLGNLTLINIFGENPAEMQDILQIVVQAFLRMKKVRLDPSCLFVHQNVGHITAGEKNMERRRRLEENLDKMAKLAAKEEDCEANLESEMWEFFDDLVKNMKWNLSEALWMQNTRETFNRKATQKEYDEKLLNLSKELAQELKGKETP
;
A
#
# COMPACT_ATOMS: atom_id res chain seq x y z
N MET A 1 30.16 -14.64 2.70
CA MET A 1 29.79 -13.22 2.51
C MET A 1 29.63 -13.00 1.01
N PHE A 2 28.43 -12.63 0.54
CA PHE A 2 28.21 -12.31 -0.88
C PHE A 2 28.83 -10.93 -1.15
N LYS A 3 29.69 -10.83 -2.16
CA LYS A 3 30.22 -9.56 -2.66
C LYS A 3 29.73 -9.38 -4.10
N LEU A 4 29.29 -8.17 -4.42
CA LEU A 4 28.81 -7.81 -5.76
C LEU A 4 29.86 -8.11 -6.83
N GLU A 5 31.14 -7.96 -6.49
CA GLU A 5 32.26 -8.35 -7.32
C GLU A 5 32.14 -9.79 -7.80
N TYR A 6 31.62 -10.75 -7.05
CA TYR A 6 31.52 -12.15 -7.52
C TYR A 6 30.47 -12.36 -8.62
N LEU A 7 29.62 -11.37 -8.92
CA LEU A 7 28.63 -11.46 -9.99
C LEU A 7 29.26 -11.55 -11.39
N HIS A 8 30.46 -10.99 -11.59
CA HIS A 8 31.16 -11.09 -12.89
C HIS A 8 31.51 -12.54 -13.27
N ASN A 9 31.56 -13.45 -12.29
CA ASN A 9 31.82 -14.88 -12.54
C ASN A 9 30.61 -15.61 -13.12
N PHE A 10 29.42 -15.04 -13.02
CA PHE A 10 28.20 -15.62 -13.56
C PHE A 10 27.95 -15.04 -14.95
N LYS A 11 28.40 -15.76 -16.00
CA LYS A 11 28.24 -15.36 -17.41
C LYS A 11 26.78 -15.13 -17.86
N GLN A 12 25.81 -15.57 -17.06
CA GLN A 12 24.37 -15.36 -17.30
C GLN A 12 23.88 -13.99 -16.81
N ILE A 13 24.67 -13.28 -16.00
CA ILE A 13 24.35 -11.95 -15.46
C ILE A 13 25.03 -10.92 -16.36
N ILE A 14 24.20 -10.16 -17.07
CA ILE A 14 24.64 -9.14 -18.03
C ILE A 14 24.52 -7.78 -17.36
N ASN A 15 25.56 -6.94 -17.48
CA ASN A 15 25.49 -5.54 -17.06
C ASN A 15 24.81 -4.73 -18.16
N ASP A 16 23.71 -4.06 -17.81
CA ASP A 16 22.91 -3.23 -18.70
C ASP A 16 23.32 -1.74 -18.71
N GLU A 17 24.28 -1.31 -17.88
CA GLU A 17 24.73 0.10 -17.85
C GLU A 17 25.27 0.60 -19.20
N ASN A 18 25.76 -0.33 -20.02
CA ASN A 18 26.27 -0.03 -21.35
C ASN A 18 25.22 -0.13 -22.47
N ASP A 19 24.05 -0.69 -22.15
CA ASP A 19 22.93 -0.81 -23.08
C ASP A 19 22.47 0.57 -23.56
N VAL A 20 22.09 0.65 -24.84
CA VAL A 20 21.72 1.93 -25.47
C VAL A 20 20.40 2.46 -24.90
N ASP A 21 19.45 1.57 -24.66
CA ASP A 21 18.14 1.93 -24.11
C ASP A 21 18.29 2.36 -22.65
N CYS A 22 19.13 1.66 -21.87
CA CYS A 22 19.48 2.06 -20.51
C CYS A 22 20.12 3.45 -20.45
N LYS A 23 21.07 3.74 -21.35
CA LYS A 23 21.71 5.07 -21.44
C LYS A 23 20.71 6.16 -21.79
N ARG A 24 19.78 5.92 -22.72
CA ARG A 24 18.71 6.87 -23.09
C ARG A 24 17.76 7.11 -21.91
N GLY A 25 17.29 6.06 -21.27
CA GLY A 25 16.43 6.17 -20.07
C GLY A 25 17.11 6.94 -18.95
N LYS A 26 18.38 6.65 -18.67
CA LYS A 26 19.20 7.36 -17.69
C LYS A 26 19.37 8.85 -18.00
N MET A 27 19.57 9.19 -19.28
CA MET A 27 19.71 10.58 -19.72
C MET A 27 18.43 11.37 -19.48
N ALA A 28 17.28 10.80 -19.81
CA ALA A 28 15.98 11.41 -19.54
C ALA A 28 15.74 11.58 -18.02
N ALA A 29 16.09 10.57 -17.22
CA ALA A 29 15.96 10.63 -15.76
C ALA A 29 16.84 11.73 -15.15
N LYS A 30 18.09 11.89 -15.61
CA LYS A 30 18.96 13.00 -15.17
C LYS A 30 18.38 14.37 -15.49
N LYS A 31 17.63 14.49 -16.60
CA LYS A 31 16.95 15.74 -16.96
C LYS A 31 15.87 16.09 -15.92
N ILE A 32 15.12 15.10 -15.45
CA ILE A 32 14.18 15.27 -14.34
C ILE A 32 14.91 15.74 -13.08
N MET A 33 16.03 15.09 -12.74
CA MET A 33 16.81 15.47 -11.56
C MET A 33 17.34 16.91 -11.61
N SER A 34 17.70 17.42 -12.79
CA SER A 34 18.16 18.80 -12.92
C SER A 34 17.09 19.84 -12.56
N GLN A 35 15.80 19.48 -12.58
CA GLN A 35 14.71 20.35 -12.12
C GLN A 35 14.66 20.46 -10.59
N LEU A 36 15.20 19.46 -9.88
CA LEU A 36 15.16 19.36 -8.42
C LEU A 36 16.39 20.01 -7.76
N GLU A 37 17.46 20.23 -8.52
CA GLU A 37 18.71 20.83 -8.03
C GLU A 37 18.49 22.21 -7.38
N GLY A 38 19.18 22.44 -6.25
CA GLY A 38 19.17 23.72 -5.53
C GLY A 38 17.93 23.98 -4.65
N ASN A 39 17.01 23.02 -4.53
CA ASN A 39 15.85 23.13 -3.64
C ASN A 39 16.08 22.36 -2.34
N THR A 40 15.50 22.86 -1.24
CA THR A 40 15.39 22.09 0.02
C THR A 40 14.36 20.98 -0.16
N LEU A 41 14.66 19.76 0.31
CA LEU A 41 13.77 18.60 0.15
C LEU A 41 12.33 18.87 0.60
N SER A 42 12.16 19.51 1.75
CA SER A 42 10.83 19.84 2.31
C SER A 42 9.98 20.76 1.43
N LYS A 43 10.57 21.45 0.46
CA LYS A 43 9.89 22.37 -0.46
C LYS A 43 9.67 21.78 -1.85
N LEU A 44 10.17 20.56 -2.11
CA LEU A 44 10.08 19.95 -3.44
C LEU A 44 8.63 19.68 -3.85
N LYS A 45 7.83 19.07 -2.95
CA LYS A 45 6.41 18.79 -3.22
C LYS A 45 5.65 20.08 -3.54
N GLU A 46 5.73 21.08 -2.67
CA GLU A 46 5.02 22.36 -2.83
C GLU A 46 5.36 23.06 -4.15
N LYS A 47 6.63 23.00 -4.57
CA LYS A 47 7.10 23.67 -5.79
C LYS A 47 6.78 22.90 -7.07
N HIS A 48 6.99 21.58 -7.06
CA HIS A 48 6.96 20.76 -8.28
C HIS A 48 5.66 19.97 -8.46
N LEU A 49 4.89 19.76 -7.39
CA LEU A 49 3.67 18.98 -7.35
C LEU A 49 2.50 19.78 -6.73
N PRO A 50 2.13 20.94 -7.32
CA PRO A 50 1.21 21.90 -6.72
C PRO A 50 -0.26 21.42 -6.64
N CYS A 51 -0.66 20.39 -7.39
CA CYS A 51 -2.01 19.85 -7.30
C CYS A 51 -2.23 19.00 -6.04
N GLN A 52 -1.15 18.53 -5.40
CA GLN A 52 -1.17 17.84 -4.11
C GLN A 52 -1.20 18.80 -2.92
N GLY A 53 -0.98 18.27 -1.71
CA GLY A 53 -0.91 19.06 -0.49
C GLY A 53 -2.28 19.62 -0.11
N LYS A 54 -2.31 20.87 0.38
CA LYS A 54 -3.50 21.44 1.02
C LYS A 54 -4.76 21.39 0.16
N LEU A 55 -4.66 21.73 -1.13
CA LEU A 55 -5.82 21.70 -2.02
C LEU A 55 -6.44 20.31 -2.09
N TRP A 56 -5.60 19.29 -2.28
CA TRP A 56 -6.07 17.91 -2.33
C TRP A 56 -6.63 17.42 -0.99
N HIS A 57 -6.01 17.78 0.14
CA HIS A 57 -6.53 17.42 1.47
C HIS A 57 -7.89 18.07 1.75
N ASP A 58 -8.04 19.36 1.43
CA ASP A 58 -9.31 20.09 1.58
C ASP A 58 -10.40 19.44 0.70
N TRP A 59 -10.06 19.06 -0.54
CA TRP A 59 -10.97 18.35 -1.43
C TRP A 59 -11.37 16.98 -0.88
N CYS A 60 -10.42 16.19 -0.41
CA CYS A 60 -10.67 14.87 0.19
C CYS A 60 -11.56 14.96 1.43
N SER A 61 -11.37 16.00 2.25
CA SER A 61 -12.22 16.25 3.42
C SER A 61 -13.65 16.53 2.99
N LEU A 62 -13.86 17.43 2.03
CA LEU A 62 -15.18 17.74 1.50
C LEU A 62 -15.86 16.51 0.88
N ASN A 63 -15.10 15.69 0.13
CA ASN A 63 -15.60 14.45 -0.43
C ASN A 63 -16.03 13.46 0.66
N LYS A 64 -15.28 13.33 1.76
CA LYS A 64 -15.66 12.48 2.90
C LYS A 64 -16.94 12.98 3.58
N GLU A 65 -17.09 14.30 3.69
CA GLU A 65 -18.28 14.92 4.29
C GLU A 65 -19.55 14.78 3.43
N LEU A 66 -19.44 14.61 2.11
CA LEU A 66 -20.59 14.31 1.24
C LEU A 66 -21.33 13.02 1.65
N TYR A 67 -20.65 12.08 2.31
CA TYR A 67 -21.23 10.83 2.78
C TYR A 67 -21.67 10.87 4.24
N ARG A 68 -21.59 12.04 4.89
CA ARG A 68 -21.96 12.28 6.30
C ARG A 68 -22.93 13.46 6.45
N LEU A 69 -23.82 13.63 5.48
CA LEU A 69 -24.77 14.73 5.46
C LEU A 69 -25.85 14.54 6.53
N GLU A 70 -26.31 15.65 7.10
CA GLU A 70 -27.45 15.67 8.01
C GLU A 70 -28.75 15.40 7.23
N GLU A 71 -29.73 14.74 7.88
CA GLU A 71 -30.99 14.34 7.23
C GLU A 71 -31.80 15.54 6.69
N GLU A 72 -31.62 16.73 7.27
CA GLU A 72 -32.28 17.95 6.82
C GLU A 72 -31.49 18.66 5.70
N ASN A 73 -32.16 19.05 4.62
CA ASN A 73 -31.60 19.83 3.51
C ASN A 73 -30.45 19.15 2.74
N ILE A 74 -30.43 17.81 2.66
CA ILE A 74 -29.41 17.00 1.97
C ILE A 74 -29.03 17.59 0.60
N GLU A 75 -30.01 17.88 -0.26
CA GLU A 75 -29.77 18.39 -1.62
C GLU A 75 -29.04 19.73 -1.63
N THR A 76 -29.40 20.65 -0.73
CA THR A 76 -28.74 21.97 -0.63
C THR A 76 -27.31 21.82 -0.12
N GLN A 77 -27.10 20.94 0.87
CA GLN A 77 -25.77 20.66 1.41
C GLN A 77 -24.86 20.00 0.36
N MET A 78 -25.38 19.03 -0.40
CA MET A 78 -24.68 18.38 -1.50
C MET A 78 -24.24 19.42 -2.53
N CYS A 79 -25.17 20.22 -3.05
CA CYS A 79 -24.88 21.22 -4.07
C CYS A 79 -23.81 22.23 -3.59
N ALA A 80 -23.86 22.66 -2.32
CA ALA A 80 -22.88 23.57 -1.76
C ALA A 80 -21.48 22.94 -1.67
N LYS A 81 -21.37 21.68 -1.21
CA LYS A 81 -20.10 20.96 -1.11
C LYS A 81 -19.52 20.64 -2.49
N GLU A 82 -20.33 20.18 -3.43
CA GLU A 82 -19.92 19.95 -4.82
C GLU A 82 -19.36 21.21 -5.47
N LYS A 83 -20.00 22.37 -5.22
CA LYS A 83 -19.48 23.66 -5.69
C LYS A 83 -18.12 23.99 -5.09
N GLN A 84 -17.93 23.79 -3.79
CA GLN A 84 -16.63 24.01 -3.12
C GLN A 84 -15.54 23.07 -3.66
N MET A 85 -15.87 21.80 -3.88
CA MET A 85 -14.97 20.83 -4.49
C MET A 85 -14.56 21.25 -5.91
N LYS A 86 -15.51 21.74 -6.70
CA LYS A 86 -15.23 22.29 -8.03
C LYS A 86 -14.33 23.53 -7.98
N GLU A 87 -14.55 24.44 -7.04
CA GLU A 87 -13.68 25.61 -6.82
C GLU A 87 -12.24 25.21 -6.45
N ILE A 88 -12.05 24.10 -5.74
CA ILE A 88 -10.71 23.54 -5.46
C ILE A 88 -10.08 22.99 -6.73
N HIS A 89 -10.81 22.20 -7.53
CA HIS A 89 -10.29 21.71 -8.81
C HIS A 89 -9.98 22.86 -9.78
N GLU A 90 -10.76 23.94 -9.80
CA GLU A 90 -10.42 25.14 -10.56
C GLU A 90 -9.08 25.74 -10.13
N LYS A 91 -8.77 25.75 -8.82
CA LYS A 91 -7.47 26.20 -8.31
C LYS A 91 -6.35 25.24 -8.73
N GLN A 92 -6.55 23.92 -8.61
CA GLN A 92 -5.57 22.92 -9.07
C GLN A 92 -5.30 23.06 -10.58
N CYS A 93 -6.36 23.13 -11.39
CA CYS A 93 -6.27 23.26 -12.84
C CYS A 93 -5.55 24.55 -13.29
N ARG A 94 -5.68 25.66 -12.54
CA ARG A 94 -4.94 26.90 -12.81
C ARG A 94 -3.42 26.76 -12.66
N TYR A 95 -2.92 25.85 -11.82
CA TYR A 95 -1.48 25.57 -11.77
C TYR A 95 -1.01 24.85 -13.03
N GLY A 96 -1.81 23.90 -13.50
CA GLY A 96 -1.45 23.02 -14.60
C GLY A 96 -0.16 22.21 -14.34
N PRO A 97 0.35 21.49 -15.35
CA PRO A 97 1.57 20.71 -15.20
C PRO A 97 2.79 21.63 -14.97
N SER A 98 3.52 21.39 -13.88
CA SER A 98 4.82 22.02 -13.61
C SER A 98 5.87 21.64 -14.66
N ASP A 99 7.01 22.34 -14.71
CA ASP A 99 8.10 22.00 -15.65
C ASP A 99 8.61 20.57 -15.47
N LEU A 100 8.66 20.10 -14.21
CA LEU A 100 8.99 18.71 -13.89
C LEU A 100 7.96 17.75 -14.49
N MET A 101 6.67 18.02 -14.31
CA MET A 101 5.61 17.17 -14.84
C MET A 101 5.57 17.18 -16.37
N ARG A 102 5.74 18.34 -17.02
CA ARG A 102 5.83 18.44 -18.49
C ARG A 102 6.96 17.59 -19.03
N GLN A 103 8.13 17.66 -18.39
CA GLN A 103 9.29 16.88 -18.80
C GLN A 103 9.11 15.38 -18.54
N PHE A 104 8.49 15.01 -17.42
CA PHE A 104 8.18 13.63 -17.10
C PHE A 104 7.20 13.03 -18.13
N ILE A 105 6.07 13.71 -18.39
CA ILE A 105 5.06 13.30 -19.38
C ILE A 105 5.67 13.23 -20.78
N SER A 106 6.47 14.22 -21.17
CA SER A 106 7.17 14.22 -22.45
C SER A 106 8.12 13.02 -22.59
N SER A 107 8.85 12.66 -21.53
CA SER A 107 9.76 11.51 -21.53
C SER A 107 8.99 10.20 -21.64
N LEU A 108 7.85 10.06 -20.95
CA LEU A 108 6.99 8.88 -21.07
C LEU A 108 6.43 8.69 -22.49
N ASN A 109 6.03 9.78 -23.14
CA ASN A 109 5.53 9.76 -24.51
C ASN A 109 6.62 9.43 -25.54
N SER A 110 7.83 9.97 -25.37
CA SER A 110 8.92 9.84 -26.34
C SER A 110 9.70 8.52 -26.24
N LEU A 111 9.81 7.95 -25.03
CA LEU A 111 10.55 6.72 -24.79
C LEU A 111 9.65 5.50 -24.99
N HIS A 112 10.20 4.42 -25.54
CA HIS A 112 9.45 3.20 -25.86
C HIS A 112 10.15 1.94 -25.34
N GLY A 113 9.37 0.89 -25.10
CA GLY A 113 9.89 -0.41 -24.65
C GLY A 113 10.81 -0.29 -23.43
N ASN A 114 12.00 -0.88 -23.53
CA ASN A 114 12.99 -0.91 -22.45
C ASN A 114 13.49 0.48 -22.06
N GLU A 115 13.58 1.44 -22.99
CA GLU A 115 14.03 2.81 -22.68
C GLU A 115 13.16 3.46 -21.59
N ARG A 116 11.85 3.24 -21.67
CA ARG A 116 10.88 3.77 -20.72
C ARG A 116 10.98 3.08 -19.36
N SER A 117 11.13 1.76 -19.34
CA SER A 117 11.35 0.99 -18.11
C SER A 117 12.63 1.43 -17.41
N TYR A 118 13.73 1.61 -18.18
CA TYR A 118 14.97 2.16 -17.65
C TYR A 118 14.83 3.58 -17.16
N PHE A 119 14.10 4.45 -17.87
CA PHE A 119 13.82 5.81 -17.42
C PHE A 119 13.16 5.83 -16.06
N LEU A 120 12.05 5.10 -15.89
CA LEU A 120 11.34 5.03 -14.62
C LEU A 120 12.22 4.46 -13.50
N LYS A 121 13.00 3.41 -13.80
CA LYS A 121 13.89 2.83 -12.80
C LYS A 121 15.00 3.79 -12.39
N TRP A 122 15.57 4.54 -13.33
CA TRP A 122 16.56 5.55 -13.01
C TRP A 122 15.97 6.74 -12.26
N VAL A 123 14.73 7.16 -12.54
CA VAL A 123 14.04 8.19 -11.75
C VAL A 123 13.90 7.73 -10.31
N GLU A 124 13.39 6.51 -10.07
CA GLU A 124 13.28 5.92 -8.73
C GLU A 124 14.63 5.91 -7.99
N ILE A 125 15.67 5.34 -8.61
CA ILE A 125 17.02 5.26 -8.00
C ILE A 125 17.60 6.64 -7.69
N LEU A 126 17.43 7.62 -8.58
CA LEU A 126 18.01 8.95 -8.40
C LEU A 126 17.25 9.76 -7.36
N LEU A 127 15.92 9.62 -7.27
CA LEU A 127 15.10 10.24 -6.23
C LEU A 127 15.42 9.67 -4.85
N ASP A 128 15.53 8.34 -4.72
CA ASP A 128 15.91 7.68 -3.47
C ASP A 128 17.29 8.16 -3.01
N ARG A 129 18.26 8.23 -3.93
CA ARG A 129 19.60 8.75 -3.61
C ARG A 129 19.57 10.22 -3.19
N CYS A 130 18.71 11.03 -3.80
CA CYS A 130 18.58 12.45 -3.48
C CYS A 130 17.97 12.70 -2.10
N THR A 131 17.10 11.79 -1.62
CA THR A 131 16.35 11.96 -0.36
C THR A 131 16.92 11.15 0.81
N SER A 132 17.76 10.14 0.55
CA SER A 132 18.25 9.18 1.56
C SER A 132 18.95 9.80 2.77
N ASP A 133 19.88 10.75 2.57
CA ASP A 133 20.73 11.24 3.66
C ASP A 133 19.90 12.02 4.70
N ASP A 134 19.04 12.94 4.24
CA ASP A 134 18.17 13.74 5.10
C ASP A 134 17.06 12.89 5.76
N LEU A 135 16.49 11.94 5.02
CA LEU A 135 15.47 11.04 5.56
C LEU A 135 16.04 10.13 6.66
N THR A 136 17.29 9.67 6.53
CA THR A 136 17.92 8.80 7.54
C THR A 136 17.99 9.46 8.91
N ALA A 137 18.38 10.75 8.95
CA ALA A 137 18.44 11.52 10.19
C ALA A 137 17.05 11.70 10.80
N LEU A 138 16.04 12.02 9.98
CA LEU A 138 14.66 12.19 10.45
C LEU A 138 14.05 10.87 10.95
N TYR A 139 14.28 9.74 10.27
CA TYR A 139 13.82 8.43 10.72
C TYR A 139 14.44 8.02 12.06
N HIS A 140 15.71 8.35 12.29
CA HIS A 140 16.35 8.10 13.58
C HIS A 140 15.64 8.87 14.70
N GLN A 141 15.41 10.17 14.50
CA GLN A 141 14.68 11.01 15.47
C GLN A 141 13.25 10.52 15.71
N TYR A 142 12.58 10.08 14.63
CA TYR A 142 11.24 9.52 14.72
C TYR A 142 11.22 8.25 15.58
N ASN A 143 12.09 7.28 15.30
CA ASN A 143 12.15 6.00 16.02
C ASN A 143 12.49 6.19 17.51
N GLU A 144 13.41 7.09 17.82
CA GLU A 144 13.73 7.45 19.22
C GLU A 144 12.52 8.05 19.94
N THR A 145 11.81 8.97 19.29
CA THR A 145 10.64 9.63 19.87
C THR A 145 9.47 8.66 20.02
N TRP A 146 9.24 7.80 19.03
CA TRP A 146 8.24 6.72 19.08
C TRP A 146 8.49 5.77 20.25
N THR A 147 9.75 5.37 20.47
CA THR A 147 10.13 4.50 21.59
C THR A 147 9.75 5.14 22.93
N LYS A 148 10.04 6.44 23.10
CA LYS A 148 9.64 7.21 24.29
C LYS A 148 8.12 7.25 24.47
N VAL A 149 7.36 7.52 23.42
CA VAL A 149 5.89 7.53 23.46
C VAL A 149 5.34 6.16 23.85
N SER A 150 5.88 5.08 23.28
CA SER A 150 5.49 3.71 23.60
C SER A 150 5.78 3.33 25.06
N ASP A 151 6.94 3.74 25.59
CA ASP A 151 7.30 3.51 26.99
C ASP A 151 6.42 4.30 27.96
N LEU A 152 6.06 5.53 27.60
CA LEU A 152 5.16 6.37 28.39
C LEU A 152 3.71 5.86 28.39
N LYS A 153 3.24 5.24 27.29
CA LYS A 153 1.90 4.59 27.24
C LYS A 153 1.75 3.44 28.24
N ARG A 154 2.85 2.86 28.73
CA ARG A 154 2.86 1.81 29.74
C ARG A 154 2.77 2.34 31.18
N ASN A 155 2.85 3.66 31.40
CA ASN A 155 2.83 4.30 32.73
C ASN A 155 1.81 5.47 32.80
N PRO A 156 0.65 5.28 33.45
CA PRO A 156 -0.45 6.27 33.47
C PRO A 156 -0.16 7.62 34.14
N ASP A 157 0.84 7.70 35.03
CA ASP A 157 1.07 8.88 35.90
C ASP A 157 1.75 10.10 35.22
N LYS A 158 2.00 10.07 33.91
CA LYS A 158 2.77 11.13 33.19
C LYS A 158 2.06 11.69 31.95
N SER A 159 0.78 12.06 32.10
CA SER A 159 -0.10 12.52 31.00
C SER A 159 0.42 13.78 30.26
N SER A 160 0.95 14.79 30.94
CA SER A 160 1.45 16.02 30.27
C SER A 160 2.69 15.78 29.41
N ARG A 161 3.68 15.06 29.95
CA ARG A 161 4.90 14.68 29.22
C ARG A 161 4.61 13.77 28.03
N MET A 162 3.53 12.99 28.08
CA MET A 162 3.07 12.16 26.97
C MET A 162 2.53 13.03 25.81
N GLN A 163 1.73 14.06 26.11
CA GLN A 163 1.22 14.98 25.09
C GLN A 163 2.34 15.75 24.39
N ASP A 164 3.37 16.18 25.13
CA ASP A 164 4.53 16.86 24.56
C ASP A 164 5.31 15.97 23.58
N GLU A 165 5.62 14.73 23.96
CA GLU A 165 6.35 13.78 23.10
C GLU A 165 5.48 13.33 21.91
N GLN A 166 4.15 13.23 22.09
CA GLN A 166 3.21 12.95 21.00
C GLN A 166 3.17 14.09 19.98
N THR A 167 3.10 15.35 20.44
CA THR A 167 3.15 16.53 19.56
C THR A 167 4.48 16.60 18.81
N LYS A 168 5.60 16.29 19.48
CA LYS A 168 6.92 16.22 18.85
C LYS A 168 6.99 15.14 17.79
N LEU A 169 6.43 13.96 18.07
CA LEU A 169 6.35 12.87 17.11
C LEU A 169 5.55 13.25 15.86
N GLU A 170 4.42 13.95 16.04
CA GLU A 170 3.59 14.47 14.96
C GLU A 170 4.34 15.50 14.11
N GLU A 171 5.12 16.38 14.73
CA GLU A 171 5.96 17.34 14.01
C GLU A 171 7.07 16.66 13.19
N ILE A 172 7.75 15.66 13.74
CA ILE A 172 8.75 14.87 13.00
C ILE A 172 8.07 14.13 11.84
N SER A 173 6.87 13.58 12.07
CA SER A 173 6.07 12.92 11.03
C SER A 173 5.74 13.89 9.88
N ARG A 174 5.34 15.13 10.21
CA ARG A 174 5.08 16.20 9.22
C ARG A 174 6.33 16.55 8.42
N GLN A 175 7.49 16.65 9.08
CA GLN A 175 8.76 16.91 8.41
C GLN A 175 9.19 15.76 7.50
N LEU A 176 9.03 14.50 7.94
CA LEU A 176 9.24 13.33 7.11
C LEU A 176 8.36 13.37 5.87
N ASN A 177 7.06 13.58 6.03
CA ASN A 177 6.11 13.64 4.91
C ASN A 177 6.46 14.76 3.93
N ALA A 178 6.90 15.93 4.40
CA ALA A 178 7.34 17.03 3.55
C ALA A 178 8.65 16.71 2.80
N ALA A 179 9.59 16.01 3.44
CA ALA A 179 10.90 15.68 2.88
C ALA A 179 10.88 14.46 1.94
N THR A 180 9.91 13.56 2.07
CA THR A 180 9.75 12.41 1.16
C THR A 180 9.43 12.89 -0.25
N PHE A 181 10.15 12.40 -1.25
CA PHE A 181 9.86 12.73 -2.64
C PHE A 181 10.29 11.57 -3.54
N GLY A 182 9.32 10.73 -3.88
CA GLY A 182 9.48 9.52 -4.71
C GLY A 182 8.64 9.55 -5.98
N LEU A 183 8.84 8.55 -6.84
CA LEU A 183 8.12 8.39 -8.10
C LEU A 183 6.60 8.33 -7.90
N GLU A 184 6.13 7.76 -6.79
CA GLU A 184 4.72 7.71 -6.42
C GLU A 184 4.10 9.11 -6.31
N HIS A 185 4.83 10.10 -5.81
CA HIS A 185 4.31 11.47 -5.70
C HIS A 185 4.21 12.14 -7.08
N ILE A 186 5.10 11.82 -8.01
CA ILE A 186 5.01 12.28 -9.41
C ILE A 186 3.78 11.66 -10.08
N LEU A 187 3.52 10.36 -9.83
CA LEU A 187 2.35 9.67 -10.36
C LEU A 187 1.03 10.17 -9.73
N ARG A 188 1.02 10.51 -8.43
CA ARG A 188 -0.11 11.20 -7.78
C ARG A 188 -0.39 12.54 -8.41
N GLU A 189 0.63 13.34 -8.69
CA GLU A 189 0.44 14.63 -9.37
C GLU A 189 -0.19 14.47 -10.75
N MET A 190 0.27 13.45 -11.50
CA MET A 190 -0.31 13.10 -12.79
C MET A 190 -1.81 12.79 -12.68
N ALA A 191 -2.23 12.06 -11.66
CA ALA A 191 -3.64 11.77 -11.37
C ALA A 191 -4.43 13.06 -11.06
N GLN A 192 -3.90 13.92 -10.19
CA GLN A 192 -4.55 15.17 -9.78
C GLN A 192 -4.68 16.19 -10.91
N ILE A 193 -3.68 16.27 -11.80
CA ILE A 193 -3.76 17.07 -13.02
C ILE A 193 -4.91 16.59 -13.90
N TYR A 194 -5.07 15.27 -14.04
CA TYR A 194 -6.17 14.70 -14.82
C TYR A 194 -7.53 14.97 -14.18
N GLU A 195 -7.73 14.62 -12.90
CA GLU A 195 -9.04 14.77 -12.24
C GLU A 195 -9.51 16.23 -12.19
N SER A 196 -8.59 17.16 -11.92
CA SER A 196 -8.93 18.58 -11.92
C SER A 196 -9.29 19.11 -13.30
N ALA A 197 -8.62 18.65 -14.36
CA ALA A 197 -8.95 19.03 -15.73
C ALA A 197 -10.29 18.42 -16.18
N ASP A 198 -10.55 17.17 -15.83
CA ASP A 198 -11.81 16.48 -16.14
C ASP A 198 -13.01 17.15 -15.43
N SER A 199 -12.87 17.43 -14.13
CA SER A 199 -13.90 18.09 -13.32
C SER A 199 -14.29 19.48 -13.85
N VAL A 200 -13.30 20.27 -14.29
CA VAL A 200 -13.50 21.63 -14.81
C VAL A 200 -13.77 21.62 -16.33
N GLN A 201 -13.71 20.45 -16.98
CA GLN A 201 -13.86 20.26 -18.43
C GLN A 201 -12.88 21.13 -19.24
N THR A 202 -11.64 21.20 -18.79
CA THR A 202 -10.58 21.95 -19.48
C THR A 202 -9.73 21.04 -20.36
N HIS A 203 -9.31 21.57 -21.51
CA HIS A 203 -8.46 20.85 -22.45
C HIS A 203 -7.04 21.42 -22.41
N HIS A 204 -6.25 20.97 -21.44
CA HIS A 204 -4.80 21.16 -21.50
C HIS A 204 -4.19 20.13 -22.45
N GLU A 205 -3.25 20.58 -23.31
CA GLU A 205 -2.50 19.68 -24.19
C GLU A 205 -1.86 18.53 -23.39
N ASN A 206 -2.04 17.30 -23.89
CA ASN A 206 -1.51 16.06 -23.34
C ASN A 206 -2.10 15.55 -22.02
N VAL A 207 -3.10 16.22 -21.42
CA VAL A 207 -3.76 15.72 -20.20
C VAL A 207 -4.70 14.53 -20.50
N ALA A 208 -5.38 14.54 -21.64
CA ALA A 208 -6.27 13.46 -22.05
C ALA A 208 -5.55 12.11 -22.26
N ASP A 209 -4.24 12.13 -22.52
CA ASP A 209 -3.41 10.94 -22.72
C ASP A 209 -2.86 10.33 -21.42
N LEU A 210 -3.00 11.01 -20.27
CA LEU A 210 -2.42 10.55 -19.00
C LEU A 210 -2.97 9.19 -18.54
N PRO A 211 -4.29 8.91 -18.62
CA PRO A 211 -4.80 7.59 -18.25
C PRO A 211 -4.20 6.48 -19.11
N ARG A 212 -4.05 6.71 -20.42
CA ARG A 212 -3.44 5.76 -21.36
C ARG A 212 -1.98 5.50 -21.00
N LEU A 213 -1.22 6.54 -20.64
CA LEU A 213 0.16 6.39 -20.18
C LEU A 213 0.24 5.55 -18.91
N ALA A 214 -0.58 5.83 -17.90
CA ALA A 214 -0.62 5.06 -16.67
C ALA A 214 -0.97 3.58 -16.92
N ALA A 215 -1.95 3.30 -17.79
CA ALA A 215 -2.29 1.94 -18.18
C ALA A 215 -1.14 1.21 -18.89
N GLN A 216 -0.34 1.92 -19.70
CA GLN A 216 0.89 1.36 -20.29
C GLN A 216 1.95 1.06 -19.23
N LEU A 217 2.05 1.86 -18.16
CA LEU A 217 2.96 1.58 -17.05
C LEU A 217 2.55 0.31 -16.30
N ILE A 218 1.25 0.13 -16.04
CA ILE A 218 0.71 -1.09 -15.41
C ILE A 218 1.04 -2.31 -16.27
N LYS A 219 0.79 -2.23 -17.59
CA LYS A 219 1.15 -3.33 -18.52
C LYS A 219 2.64 -3.65 -18.51
N ALA A 220 3.49 -2.65 -18.30
CA ALA A 220 4.95 -2.84 -18.18
C ALA A 220 5.40 -3.34 -16.79
N GLY A 221 4.46 -3.57 -15.86
CA GLY A 221 4.73 -4.10 -14.52
C GLY A 221 5.03 -3.05 -13.45
N HIS A 222 4.79 -1.77 -13.74
CA HIS A 222 4.92 -0.72 -12.72
C HIS A 222 3.66 -0.67 -11.84
N PRO A 223 3.81 -0.61 -10.50
CA PRO A 223 2.68 -0.50 -9.60
C PRO A 223 1.88 0.79 -9.83
N LEU A 224 0.55 0.69 -9.81
CA LEU A 224 -0.37 1.82 -9.66
C LEU A 224 -0.81 1.90 -8.21
N GLU A 225 -0.65 3.06 -7.60
CA GLU A 225 -1.19 3.33 -6.28
C GLU A 225 -2.70 3.60 -6.37
N LEU A 226 -3.51 2.78 -5.71
CA LEU A 226 -4.98 2.90 -5.71
C LEU A 226 -5.51 3.89 -4.67
N MET A 227 -4.76 4.13 -3.59
CA MET A 227 -5.15 5.08 -2.54
C MET A 227 -3.97 6.00 -2.23
N ASP A 228 -4.20 7.30 -2.22
CA ASP A 228 -3.22 8.28 -1.75
C ASP A 228 -2.99 8.10 -0.25
N GLY A 229 -1.80 7.59 0.10
CA GLY A 229 -1.38 7.40 1.50
C GLY A 229 -1.23 8.69 2.30
N ASP A 230 -1.05 9.86 1.67
CA ASP A 230 -0.92 11.14 2.38
C ASP A 230 -2.30 11.70 2.75
N ALA A 231 -3.31 11.53 1.87
CA ALA A 231 -4.67 12.04 2.07
C ALA A 231 -5.68 10.99 2.61
N ALA A 232 -5.29 9.72 2.66
CA ALA A 232 -6.16 8.58 2.97
C ALA A 232 -7.44 8.62 2.11
N HIS A 233 -7.26 8.71 0.78
CA HIS A 233 -8.35 8.87 -0.18
C HIS A 233 -8.08 8.12 -1.49
N VAL A 234 -9.13 7.56 -2.10
CA VAL A 234 -9.07 6.82 -3.37
C VAL A 234 -9.56 7.74 -4.49
N PRO A 235 -8.70 8.18 -5.42
CA PRO A 235 -9.10 9.00 -6.57
C PRO A 235 -9.85 8.14 -7.59
N LEU A 236 -11.15 7.93 -7.34
CA LEU A 236 -11.98 6.97 -8.09
C LEU A 236 -12.10 7.34 -9.57
N THR A 237 -12.17 8.64 -9.91
CA THR A 237 -12.23 9.10 -11.30
C THR A 237 -10.98 8.66 -12.03
N TRP A 238 -9.80 8.95 -11.49
CA TRP A 238 -8.51 8.55 -12.04
C TRP A 238 -8.37 7.03 -12.15
N VAL A 239 -8.65 6.29 -11.08
CA VAL A 239 -8.51 4.82 -11.08
C VAL A 239 -9.43 4.21 -12.14
N SER A 240 -10.67 4.68 -12.24
CA SER A 240 -11.65 4.15 -13.21
C SER A 240 -11.17 4.36 -14.65
N VAL A 241 -10.75 5.57 -15.01
CA VAL A 241 -10.32 5.84 -16.39
C VAL A 241 -9.01 5.12 -16.76
N VAL A 242 -8.12 4.89 -15.79
CA VAL A 242 -6.90 4.10 -16.03
C VAL A 242 -7.24 2.64 -16.26
N LEU A 243 -8.19 2.08 -15.50
CA LEU A 243 -8.66 0.71 -15.70
C LEU A 243 -9.41 0.58 -17.04
N ASP A 244 -10.21 1.56 -17.45
CA ASP A 244 -10.86 1.58 -18.76
C ASP A 244 -9.83 1.56 -19.91
N GLU A 245 -8.75 2.34 -19.79
CA GLU A 245 -7.63 2.30 -20.75
C GLU A 245 -6.91 0.95 -20.72
N LEU A 246 -6.76 0.35 -19.54
CA LEU A 246 -6.14 -0.97 -19.41
C LEU A 246 -7.00 -2.07 -20.09
N VAL A 247 -8.33 -2.00 -19.95
CA VAL A 247 -9.27 -2.87 -20.66
C VAL A 247 -9.12 -2.71 -22.19
N LYS A 248 -8.97 -1.48 -22.69
CA LYS A 248 -8.70 -1.26 -24.12
C LYS A 248 -7.38 -1.88 -24.58
N ILE A 249 -6.35 -1.89 -23.73
CA ILE A 249 -5.01 -2.39 -24.04
C ILE A 249 -4.90 -3.92 -23.94
N LEU A 250 -5.54 -4.54 -22.94
CA LEU A 250 -5.46 -5.99 -22.67
C LEU A 250 -6.63 -6.78 -23.28
N GLY A 251 -7.67 -6.07 -23.73
CA GLY A 251 -8.99 -6.65 -24.00
C GLY A 251 -9.79 -6.81 -22.71
N ASP A 252 -11.08 -7.10 -22.87
CA ASP A 252 -11.97 -7.40 -21.75
C ASP A 252 -11.60 -8.75 -21.11
N GLN A 253 -10.70 -8.68 -20.13
CA GLN A 253 -10.16 -9.85 -19.43
C GLN A 253 -10.80 -9.98 -18.05
N ARG A 254 -11.10 -11.22 -17.65
CA ARG A 254 -11.44 -11.50 -16.26
C ARG A 254 -10.19 -11.38 -15.39
N VAL A 255 -10.28 -10.57 -14.34
CA VAL A 255 -9.19 -10.36 -13.38
C VAL A 255 -9.50 -11.08 -12.08
N PHE A 256 -8.51 -11.76 -11.52
CA PHE A 256 -8.54 -12.24 -10.16
C PHE A 256 -7.71 -11.31 -9.27
N VAL A 257 -8.32 -10.74 -8.23
CA VAL A 257 -7.67 -9.83 -7.28
C VAL A 257 -7.19 -10.63 -6.07
N LEU A 258 -5.88 -10.79 -5.97
CA LEU A 258 -5.20 -11.27 -4.77
C LEU A 258 -4.73 -10.07 -3.95
N SER A 259 -5.25 -9.92 -2.74
CA SER A 259 -4.83 -8.84 -1.83
C SER A 259 -4.02 -9.39 -0.65
N ILE A 260 -3.27 -8.53 0.03
CA ILE A 260 -2.51 -8.88 1.22
C ILE A 260 -2.75 -7.85 2.32
N LEU A 261 -3.06 -8.33 3.51
CA LEU A 261 -3.23 -7.53 4.72
C LEU A 261 -2.25 -8.02 5.78
N GLY A 262 -1.74 -7.11 6.61
CA GLY A 262 -0.73 -7.46 7.61
C GLY A 262 -0.22 -6.23 8.33
N LEU A 263 0.23 -6.39 9.57
CA LEU A 263 0.83 -5.30 10.33
C LEU A 263 2.01 -4.67 9.57
N GLN A 264 2.31 -3.42 9.89
CA GLN A 264 3.43 -2.71 9.29
C GLN A 264 4.74 -3.48 9.48
N SER A 265 5.58 -3.49 8.44
CA SER A 265 6.87 -4.18 8.44
C SER A 265 6.83 -5.70 8.69
N SER A 266 5.67 -6.35 8.54
CA SER A 266 5.51 -7.81 8.67
C SER A 266 6.04 -8.64 7.49
N GLY A 267 6.71 -8.01 6.50
CA GLY A 267 7.27 -8.72 5.35
C GLY A 267 6.32 -8.94 4.17
N LYS A 268 5.20 -8.21 4.10
CA LYS A 268 4.20 -8.29 3.00
C LYS A 268 4.82 -8.19 1.60
N SER A 269 5.53 -7.09 1.33
CA SER A 269 6.19 -6.86 0.03
C SER A 269 7.24 -7.92 -0.26
N THR A 270 8.00 -8.36 0.75
CA THR A 270 8.98 -9.45 0.62
C THR A 270 8.31 -10.74 0.16
N MET A 271 7.17 -11.09 0.76
CA MET A 271 6.42 -12.29 0.40
C MET A 271 5.88 -12.20 -1.02
N LEU A 272 5.25 -11.10 -1.40
CA LEU A 272 4.72 -10.91 -2.76
C LEU A 272 5.83 -10.90 -3.83
N ASN A 273 6.95 -10.23 -3.56
CA ASN A 273 8.10 -10.20 -4.47
C ASN A 273 8.67 -11.61 -4.66
N ALA A 274 8.75 -12.42 -3.60
CA ALA A 274 9.24 -13.80 -3.68
C ALA A 274 8.24 -14.75 -4.38
N MET A 275 6.94 -14.62 -4.11
CA MET A 275 5.91 -15.50 -4.67
C MET A 275 5.65 -15.25 -6.16
N PHE A 276 5.72 -14.00 -6.59
CA PHE A 276 5.26 -13.58 -7.91
C PHE A 276 6.33 -12.84 -8.74
N GLY A 277 7.55 -12.67 -8.22
CA GLY A 277 8.62 -11.96 -8.93
C GLY A 277 8.37 -10.45 -9.07
N LEU A 278 7.57 -9.89 -8.18
CA LEU A 278 7.19 -8.47 -8.20
C LEU A 278 8.35 -7.59 -7.67
N GLN A 279 8.22 -6.28 -7.92
CA GLN A 279 9.22 -5.28 -7.53
C GLN A 279 8.61 -4.22 -6.58
N PHE A 280 7.78 -4.65 -5.63
CA PHE A 280 7.28 -3.73 -4.62
C PHE A 280 8.43 -3.21 -3.77
N ALA A 281 8.41 -1.91 -3.48
CA ALA A 281 9.35 -1.30 -2.57
C ALA A 281 9.30 -1.99 -1.20
N LEU A 282 10.48 -2.32 -0.67
CA LEU A 282 10.65 -2.77 0.72
C LEU A 282 10.66 -1.52 1.61
N SER A 283 9.52 -0.85 1.72
CA SER A 283 9.43 0.41 2.46
C SER A 283 9.64 0.19 3.95
N SER A 284 10.55 0.99 4.54
CA SER A 284 10.47 1.42 5.94
C SER A 284 9.13 2.14 6.12
N GLY A 285 8.21 1.54 6.87
CA GLY A 285 6.79 1.91 6.81
C GLY A 285 6.53 3.40 7.08
N ARG A 286 5.71 4.00 6.22
CA ARG A 286 5.10 5.31 6.44
C ARG A 286 3.89 5.08 7.36
N ASN A 287 3.83 5.80 8.47
CA ASN A 287 2.77 5.61 9.46
C ASN A 287 1.50 6.31 8.98
N ILE A 288 0.53 5.51 8.56
CA ILE A 288 -0.87 5.92 8.55
C ILE A 288 -1.37 5.69 9.98
N THR A 289 -2.10 6.67 10.53
CA THR A 289 -2.62 6.59 11.90
C THR A 289 -3.60 5.42 12.05
N ARG A 290 -3.61 4.78 13.23
CA ARG A 290 -4.44 3.61 13.56
C ARG A 290 -5.93 3.73 13.21
N HIS A 291 -6.46 4.95 13.12
CA HIS A 291 -7.86 5.18 12.75
C HIS A 291 -8.20 4.80 11.30
N HIS A 292 -7.23 4.83 10.39
CA HIS A 292 -7.45 4.44 8.99
C HIS A 292 -7.20 2.95 8.73
N ASP A 293 -6.56 2.22 9.65
CA ASP A 293 -6.21 0.80 9.43
C ASP A 293 -7.46 -0.07 9.21
N ASN A 294 -8.57 0.22 9.92
CA ASN A 294 -9.82 -0.50 9.76
C ASN A 294 -10.52 -0.19 8.43
N GLU A 295 -10.52 1.07 8.00
CA GLU A 295 -11.07 1.49 6.70
C GLU A 295 -10.26 0.86 5.56
N LEU A 296 -8.93 0.89 5.67
CA LEU A 296 -8.00 0.27 4.74
C LEU A 296 -8.17 -1.23 4.66
N ALA A 297 -8.27 -1.92 5.80
CA ALA A 297 -8.52 -3.35 5.83
C ALA A 297 -9.85 -3.71 5.18
N THR A 298 -10.90 -2.94 5.48
CA THR A 298 -12.22 -3.07 4.85
C THR A 298 -12.09 -2.93 3.32
N PHE A 299 -11.39 -1.91 2.84
CA PHE A 299 -11.15 -1.69 1.41
C PHE A 299 -10.36 -2.83 0.75
N VAL A 300 -9.25 -3.25 1.35
CA VAL A 300 -8.36 -4.30 0.82
C VAL A 300 -9.04 -5.67 0.79
N VAL A 301 -9.83 -5.99 1.83
CA VAL A 301 -10.63 -7.22 1.90
C VAL A 301 -11.75 -7.17 0.85
N GLY A 302 -12.43 -6.03 0.70
CA GLY A 302 -13.53 -5.89 -0.25
C GLY A 302 -13.14 -5.94 -1.71
N LEU A 303 -11.93 -5.49 -2.05
CA LEU A 303 -11.39 -5.62 -3.41
C LEU A 303 -10.91 -7.04 -3.74
N GLY A 304 -10.50 -7.81 -2.73
CA GLY A 304 -9.86 -9.11 -2.93
C GLY A 304 -10.85 -10.23 -3.20
N ASN A 305 -10.68 -10.97 -4.31
CA ASN A 305 -11.28 -12.30 -4.44
C ASN A 305 -10.70 -13.27 -3.40
N LEU A 306 -9.42 -13.09 -3.06
CA LEU A 306 -8.76 -13.75 -1.95
C LEU A 306 -7.81 -12.76 -1.25
N THR A 307 -7.92 -12.65 0.08
CA THR A 307 -7.04 -11.83 0.91
C THR A 307 -6.07 -12.68 1.71
N LEU A 308 -4.76 -12.48 1.54
CA LEU A 308 -3.73 -13.08 2.37
C LEU A 308 -3.58 -12.30 3.67
N ILE A 309 -3.81 -12.92 4.82
CA ILE A 309 -3.60 -12.31 6.14
C ILE A 309 -2.22 -12.70 6.66
N ASN A 310 -1.28 -11.77 6.56
CA ASN A 310 0.11 -11.96 6.95
C ASN A 310 0.34 -11.63 8.43
N ILE A 311 0.57 -12.66 9.23
CA ILE A 311 0.90 -12.59 10.65
C ILE A 311 2.39 -12.87 10.81
N PHE A 312 3.13 -12.00 11.50
CA PHE A 312 4.57 -12.17 11.71
C PHE A 312 4.89 -12.43 13.19
N GLY A 313 5.67 -13.47 13.46
CA GLY A 313 6.11 -13.82 14.81
C GLY A 313 5.03 -14.49 15.66
N GLU A 314 5.33 -14.75 16.93
CA GLU A 314 4.42 -15.39 17.90
C GLU A 314 3.87 -14.39 18.94
N ASN A 315 3.90 -13.07 18.67
CA ASN A 315 3.44 -12.05 19.63
C ASN A 315 1.90 -12.06 19.73
N PRO A 316 1.31 -12.43 20.89
CA PRO A 316 -0.15 -12.53 21.03
C PRO A 316 -0.87 -11.20 20.83
N ALA A 317 -0.25 -10.07 21.21
CA ALA A 317 -0.86 -8.75 21.05
C ALA A 317 -0.97 -8.35 19.57
N GLU A 318 0.08 -8.59 18.79
CA GLU A 318 0.08 -8.32 17.34
C GLU A 318 -0.90 -9.23 16.59
N MET A 319 -0.95 -10.51 16.97
CA MET A 319 -1.96 -11.44 16.46
C MET A 319 -3.37 -10.96 16.81
N GLN A 320 -3.59 -10.49 18.03
CA GLN A 320 -4.90 -9.97 18.42
C GLN A 320 -5.31 -8.73 17.61
N ASP A 321 -4.39 -7.78 17.44
CA ASP A 321 -4.65 -6.55 16.71
C ASP A 321 -5.05 -6.84 15.24
N ILE A 322 -4.28 -7.68 14.53
CA ILE A 322 -4.60 -8.00 13.13
C ILE A 322 -5.90 -8.81 12.99
N LEU A 323 -6.17 -9.73 13.91
CA LEU A 323 -7.39 -10.50 13.90
C LEU A 323 -8.63 -9.63 14.10
N GLN A 324 -8.58 -8.68 15.02
CA GLN A 324 -9.69 -7.73 15.24
C GLN A 324 -9.96 -6.91 13.98
N ILE A 325 -8.91 -6.38 13.33
CA ILE A 325 -9.01 -5.63 12.08
C ILE A 325 -9.66 -6.48 10.97
N VAL A 326 -9.23 -7.73 10.81
CA VAL A 326 -9.77 -8.65 9.80
C VAL A 326 -11.23 -8.95 10.06
N VAL A 327 -11.60 -9.35 11.27
CA VAL A 327 -13.00 -9.70 11.57
C VAL A 327 -13.92 -8.51 11.35
N GLN A 328 -13.50 -7.31 11.76
CA GLN A 328 -14.26 -6.10 11.50
C GLN A 328 -14.44 -5.81 10.01
N ALA A 329 -13.39 -5.95 9.20
CA ALA A 329 -13.46 -5.78 7.75
C ALA A 329 -14.46 -6.77 7.11
N PHE A 330 -14.43 -8.04 7.52
CA PHE A 330 -15.32 -9.08 7.01
C PHE A 330 -16.79 -8.89 7.41
N LEU A 331 -17.04 -8.49 8.66
CA LEU A 331 -18.38 -8.12 9.13
C LEU A 331 -18.97 -7.00 8.26
N ARG A 332 -18.17 -5.98 7.95
CA ARG A 332 -18.57 -4.87 7.07
C ARG A 332 -18.83 -5.33 5.62
N MET A 333 -18.01 -6.24 5.09
CA MET A 333 -18.22 -6.77 3.72
C MET A 333 -19.56 -7.48 3.57
N LYS A 334 -20.00 -8.18 4.60
CA LYS A 334 -21.28 -8.88 4.53
C LYS A 334 -22.48 -7.98 4.77
N LYS A 335 -22.34 -6.87 5.54
CA LYS A 335 -23.35 -5.78 5.55
C LYS A 335 -23.62 -5.26 4.12
N VAL A 336 -22.61 -5.27 3.24
CA VAL A 336 -22.74 -4.90 1.81
C VAL A 336 -22.90 -6.10 0.86
N ARG A 337 -23.23 -7.29 1.39
CA ARG A 337 -23.51 -8.53 0.64
C ARG A 337 -22.36 -9.02 -0.26
N LEU A 338 -21.11 -8.74 0.14
CA LEU A 338 -19.92 -9.32 -0.46
C LEU A 338 -19.40 -10.49 0.39
N ASP A 339 -18.87 -11.51 -0.28
CA ASP A 339 -18.33 -12.72 0.35
C ASP A 339 -16.84 -12.91 0.00
N PRO A 340 -15.95 -12.08 0.57
CA PRO A 340 -14.52 -12.21 0.34
C PRO A 340 -14.00 -13.52 0.95
N SER A 341 -12.98 -14.11 0.34
CA SER A 341 -12.21 -15.22 0.94
C SER A 341 -10.93 -14.68 1.58
N CYS A 342 -10.44 -15.30 2.65
CA CYS A 342 -9.07 -15.07 3.10
C CYS A 342 -8.30 -16.34 3.43
N LEU A 343 -6.97 -16.19 3.40
CA LEU A 343 -6.01 -17.22 3.76
C LEU A 343 -4.99 -16.64 4.74
N PHE A 344 -4.87 -17.25 5.91
CA PHE A 344 -3.89 -16.84 6.92
C PHE A 344 -2.50 -17.40 6.63
N VAL A 345 -1.49 -16.54 6.67
CA VAL A 345 -0.07 -16.88 6.51
C VAL A 345 0.68 -16.47 7.77
N HIS A 346 1.21 -17.44 8.51
CA HIS A 346 1.91 -17.20 9.77
C HIS A 346 3.43 -17.33 9.60
N GLN A 347 4.13 -16.20 9.59
CA GLN A 347 5.58 -16.14 9.43
C GLN A 347 6.32 -16.15 10.76
N ASN A 348 7.57 -16.62 10.76
CA ASN A 348 8.52 -16.55 11.88
C ASN A 348 8.08 -17.28 13.17
N VAL A 349 7.86 -18.60 13.05
CA VAL A 349 7.45 -19.51 14.16
C VAL A 349 8.65 -20.38 14.59
N GLY A 350 8.81 -20.70 15.89
CA GLY A 350 10.01 -21.36 16.45
C GLY A 350 10.14 -22.89 16.24
N HIS A 351 11.38 -23.43 16.28
CA HIS A 351 11.78 -24.78 15.79
C HIS A 351 11.15 -26.02 16.46
N ILE A 352 10.75 -25.94 17.73
CA ILE A 352 10.81 -27.13 18.60
C ILE A 352 9.57 -28.05 18.53
N THR A 353 8.52 -27.73 17.79
CA THR A 353 7.23 -28.42 18.00
C THR A 353 6.49 -28.77 16.70
N ALA A 354 7.08 -29.65 15.89
CA ALA A 354 6.46 -30.16 14.67
C ALA A 354 5.47 -31.29 14.98
N GLY A 355 4.19 -31.10 14.64
CA GLY A 355 3.14 -32.12 14.75
C GLY A 355 2.02 -31.75 15.72
N GLU A 356 2.13 -32.17 16.99
CA GLU A 356 1.03 -32.10 17.96
C GLU A 356 0.73 -30.69 18.50
N LYS A 357 1.74 -29.81 18.62
CA LYS A 357 1.49 -28.42 19.01
C LYS A 357 0.92 -27.56 17.89
N ASN A 358 1.00 -27.97 16.62
CA ASN A 358 0.36 -27.22 15.55
C ASN A 358 -1.16 -27.34 15.62
N MET A 359 -1.69 -28.51 16.00
CA MET A 359 -3.13 -28.68 16.25
C MET A 359 -3.59 -27.89 17.48
N GLU A 360 -2.86 -27.96 18.59
CA GLU A 360 -3.19 -27.21 19.81
C GLU A 360 -3.02 -25.69 19.64
N ARG A 361 -2.00 -25.24 18.92
CA ARG A 361 -1.82 -23.81 18.57
C ARG A 361 -2.90 -23.31 17.64
N ARG A 362 -3.28 -24.11 16.62
CA ARG A 362 -4.39 -23.83 15.71
C ARG A 362 -5.70 -23.73 16.48
N ARG A 363 -5.97 -24.69 17.36
CA ARG A 363 -7.14 -24.67 18.25
C ARG A 363 -7.16 -23.42 19.15
N ARG A 364 -6.03 -23.04 19.77
CA ARG A 364 -5.96 -21.81 20.59
C ARG A 364 -6.16 -20.54 19.76
N LEU A 365 -5.68 -20.53 18.53
CA LEU A 365 -5.84 -19.39 17.63
C LEU A 365 -7.30 -19.29 17.15
N GLU A 366 -7.95 -20.42 16.84
CA GLU A 366 -9.38 -20.53 16.57
C GLU A 366 -10.20 -20.06 17.80
N GLU A 367 -9.89 -20.53 19.01
CA GLU A 367 -10.54 -20.08 20.25
C GLU A 367 -10.33 -18.58 20.53
N ASN A 368 -9.20 -18.01 20.10
CA ASN A 368 -8.92 -16.57 20.21
C ASN A 368 -9.68 -15.77 19.14
N LEU A 369 -9.77 -16.28 17.91
CA LEU A 369 -10.60 -15.72 16.84
C LEU A 369 -12.07 -15.65 17.24
N ASP A 370 -12.61 -16.73 17.82
CA ASP A 370 -13.97 -16.77 18.36
C ASP A 370 -14.22 -15.66 19.38
N LYS A 371 -13.25 -15.42 20.29
CA LYS A 371 -13.37 -14.37 21.31
C LYS A 371 -13.29 -12.98 20.70
N MET A 372 -12.38 -12.76 19.76
CA MET A 372 -12.18 -11.44 19.12
C MET A 372 -13.34 -11.09 18.21
N ALA A 373 -13.91 -12.07 17.50
CA ALA A 373 -15.08 -11.85 16.67
C ALA A 373 -16.30 -11.41 17.49
N LYS A 374 -16.50 -12.00 18.68
CA LYS A 374 -17.54 -11.55 19.62
C LYS A 374 -17.35 -10.11 20.08
N LEU A 375 -16.10 -9.67 20.24
CA LEU A 375 -15.79 -8.29 20.62
C LEU A 375 -16.04 -7.33 19.45
N ALA A 376 -15.55 -7.66 18.25
CA ALA A 376 -15.74 -6.85 17.05
C ALA A 376 -17.22 -6.71 16.66
N ALA A 377 -18.02 -7.78 16.78
CA ALA A 377 -19.46 -7.73 16.52
C ALA A 377 -20.22 -6.81 17.47
N LYS A 378 -19.79 -6.74 18.75
CA LYS A 378 -20.35 -5.81 19.74
C LYS A 378 -19.97 -4.35 19.47
N GLU A 379 -18.75 -4.11 18.98
CA GLU A 379 -18.26 -2.76 18.64
C GLU A 379 -18.93 -2.19 17.37
N GLU A 380 -19.36 -3.05 16.44
CA GLU A 380 -20.00 -2.68 15.17
C GLU A 380 -21.52 -2.46 15.26
N ASP A 381 -22.07 -2.37 16.48
CA ASP A 381 -23.49 -2.14 16.81
C ASP A 381 -24.45 -3.04 16.00
N CYS A 382 -24.12 -4.33 15.91
CA CYS A 382 -25.06 -5.32 15.41
C CYS A 382 -26.16 -5.48 16.45
N GLU A 383 -27.34 -4.89 16.24
CA GLU A 383 -28.46 -4.94 17.17
C GLU A 383 -28.68 -6.36 17.75
N ALA A 384 -28.96 -6.41 19.05
CA ALA A 384 -29.05 -7.60 19.88
C ALA A 384 -30.12 -8.65 19.48
N ASN A 385 -30.81 -8.49 18.34
CA ASN A 385 -31.86 -9.40 17.88
C ASN A 385 -31.36 -10.59 17.06
N LEU A 386 -30.06 -10.70 16.81
CA LEU A 386 -29.50 -11.65 15.84
C LEU A 386 -28.32 -12.44 16.39
N GLU A 387 -28.31 -12.85 17.67
CA GLU A 387 -27.24 -13.73 18.16
C GLU A 387 -27.15 -15.01 17.30
N SER A 388 -28.26 -15.64 16.94
CA SER A 388 -28.26 -16.85 16.10
C SER A 388 -27.78 -16.63 14.67
N GLU A 389 -28.20 -15.54 14.01
CA GLU A 389 -27.73 -15.22 12.65
C GLU A 389 -26.27 -14.76 12.68
N MET A 390 -25.82 -14.07 13.74
CA MET A 390 -24.40 -13.74 13.96
C MET A 390 -23.55 -14.99 14.16
N TRP A 391 -24.07 -16.03 14.82
CA TRP A 391 -23.36 -17.30 15.00
C TRP A 391 -23.27 -18.11 13.71
N GLU A 392 -24.36 -18.21 12.93
CA GLU A 392 -24.32 -18.83 11.60
C GLU A 392 -23.40 -18.06 10.65
N PHE A 393 -23.46 -16.73 10.72
CA PHE A 393 -22.59 -15.81 10.00
C PHE A 393 -21.11 -16.02 10.35
N PHE A 394 -20.81 -16.17 11.64
CA PHE A 394 -19.47 -16.40 12.14
C PHE A 394 -18.96 -17.80 11.76
N ASP A 395 -19.78 -18.83 11.88
CA ASP A 395 -19.42 -20.18 11.49
C ASP A 395 -19.16 -20.25 9.97
N ASP A 396 -19.93 -19.52 9.15
CA ASP A 396 -19.66 -19.33 7.72
C ASP A 396 -18.34 -18.58 7.48
N LEU A 397 -18.09 -17.48 8.21
CA LEU A 397 -16.83 -16.74 8.13
C LEU A 397 -15.62 -17.63 8.46
N VAL A 398 -15.66 -18.36 9.57
CA VAL A 398 -14.60 -19.28 10.00
C VAL A 398 -14.43 -20.44 9.03
N LYS A 399 -15.52 -20.99 8.48
CA LYS A 399 -15.45 -22.01 7.42
C LYS A 399 -14.79 -21.48 6.15
N ASN A 400 -15.04 -20.22 5.79
CA ASN A 400 -14.44 -19.56 4.63
C ASN A 400 -12.97 -19.16 4.87
N MET A 401 -12.54 -19.04 6.13
CA MET A 401 -11.14 -18.87 6.51
C MET A 401 -10.36 -20.17 6.27
N LYS A 402 -9.74 -20.29 5.10
CA LYS A 402 -8.80 -21.37 4.84
C LYS A 402 -7.49 -21.10 5.57
N TRP A 403 -6.94 -22.15 6.17
CA TRP A 403 -5.60 -22.14 6.75
C TRP A 403 -4.74 -23.12 5.99
N ASN A 404 -4.05 -22.64 4.98
CA ASN A 404 -2.90 -23.32 4.44
C ASN A 404 -1.69 -22.68 5.11
N LEU A 405 -0.83 -23.50 5.72
CA LEU A 405 0.44 -23.16 6.39
C LEU A 405 0.42 -23.30 7.92
N SER A 406 0.08 -24.50 8.37
CA SER A 406 0.66 -25.05 9.60
C SER A 406 2.14 -25.48 9.44
N GLU A 407 2.82 -25.13 8.34
CA GLU A 407 4.21 -25.57 8.07
C GLU A 407 5.18 -24.50 7.51
N ALA A 408 4.77 -23.24 7.33
CA ALA A 408 5.71 -22.18 6.96
C ALA A 408 5.38 -20.88 7.70
N LEU A 409 6.32 -20.00 8.05
CA LEU A 409 7.69 -19.86 7.56
C LEU A 409 8.66 -19.74 8.75
N TRP A 410 9.78 -20.43 8.66
CA TRP A 410 10.81 -20.41 9.67
C TRP A 410 11.80 -19.29 9.45
N MET A 411 11.92 -18.37 10.39
CA MET A 411 13.13 -17.56 10.53
C MET A 411 13.33 -17.10 11.98
N GLN A 412 13.86 -18.00 12.80
CA GLN A 412 14.49 -17.59 14.05
C GLN A 412 15.49 -16.47 13.77
N ASN A 413 15.30 -15.37 14.47
CA ASN A 413 16.16 -14.20 14.46
C ASN A 413 17.47 -14.59 15.17
N THR A 414 18.45 -15.16 14.47
CA THR A 414 19.78 -15.37 15.05
C THR A 414 20.89 -15.03 14.06
N ARG A 415 21.64 -14.01 14.47
CA ARG A 415 22.90 -13.50 13.93
C ARG A 415 24.04 -14.55 13.88
N GLU A 416 23.76 -15.85 13.87
CA GLU A 416 24.76 -16.94 13.99
C GLU A 416 24.85 -17.81 12.71
N THR A 417 25.44 -17.19 11.70
CA THR A 417 26.51 -17.65 10.79
C THR A 417 26.61 -19.04 10.14
N PHE A 418 25.78 -20.08 10.30
CA PHE A 418 26.11 -21.38 9.62
C PHE A 418 25.03 -22.13 8.82
N ASN A 419 23.72 -22.02 9.10
CA ASN A 419 22.68 -22.83 8.41
C ASN A 419 21.90 -22.15 7.27
N ARG A 420 22.33 -20.98 6.82
CA ARG A 420 21.58 -20.07 5.93
C ARG A 420 21.15 -20.62 4.56
N LYS A 421 21.82 -21.63 4.00
CA LYS A 421 21.50 -22.15 2.65
C LYS A 421 20.37 -23.18 2.61
N ALA A 422 20.29 -24.04 3.61
CA ALA A 422 19.26 -25.08 3.67
C ALA A 422 17.89 -24.48 4.06
N THR A 423 17.88 -23.58 5.05
CA THR A 423 16.66 -22.91 5.52
C THR A 423 16.09 -21.92 4.51
N GLN A 424 16.95 -21.17 3.80
CA GLN A 424 16.49 -20.28 2.72
C GLN A 424 15.90 -21.07 1.56
N LYS A 425 16.52 -22.19 1.18
CA LYS A 425 16.02 -23.03 0.09
C LYS A 425 14.65 -23.63 0.43
N GLU A 426 14.47 -24.11 1.65
CA GLU A 426 13.19 -24.64 2.12
C GLU A 426 12.10 -23.54 2.18
N TYR A 427 12.47 -22.34 2.62
CA TYR A 427 11.60 -21.15 2.60
C TYR A 427 11.14 -20.81 1.17
N ASP A 428 12.08 -20.74 0.24
CA ASP A 428 11.80 -20.41 -1.16
C ASP A 428 10.94 -21.51 -1.83
N GLU A 429 11.20 -22.79 -1.54
CA GLU A 429 10.39 -23.92 -2.01
C GLU A 429 8.96 -23.88 -1.48
N LYS A 430 8.76 -23.52 -0.21
CA LYS A 430 7.42 -23.38 0.39
C LYS A 430 6.64 -22.21 -0.18
N LEU A 431 7.28 -21.05 -0.36
CA LEU A 431 6.64 -19.91 -1.04
C LEU A 431 6.30 -20.22 -2.49
N LEU A 432 7.17 -20.96 -3.19
CA LEU A 432 6.90 -21.40 -4.56
C LEU A 432 5.71 -22.37 -4.60
N ASN A 433 5.58 -23.28 -3.64
CA ASN A 433 4.43 -24.18 -3.56
C ASN A 433 3.14 -23.42 -3.25
N LEU A 434 3.16 -22.49 -2.30
CA LEU A 434 2.02 -21.61 -2.03
C LEU A 434 1.62 -20.81 -3.29
N SER A 435 2.60 -20.23 -3.98
CA SER A 435 2.36 -19.50 -5.24
C SER A 435 1.71 -20.39 -6.30
N LYS A 436 2.15 -21.66 -6.42
CA LYS A 436 1.54 -22.65 -7.32
C LYS A 436 0.13 -23.05 -6.89
N GLU A 437 -0.10 -23.31 -5.62
CA GLU A 437 -1.41 -23.67 -5.08
C GLU A 437 -2.40 -22.54 -5.30
N LEU A 438 -2.01 -21.30 -4.97
CA LEU A 438 -2.80 -20.11 -5.28
C LEU A 438 -3.09 -20.07 -6.78
N ALA A 439 -2.08 -20.12 -7.64
CA ALA A 439 -2.27 -20.08 -9.09
C ALA A 439 -3.19 -21.21 -9.62
N GLN A 440 -3.22 -22.38 -8.98
CA GLN A 440 -4.14 -23.47 -9.30
C GLN A 440 -5.57 -23.17 -8.82
N GLU A 441 -5.74 -22.68 -7.59
CA GLU A 441 -7.04 -22.20 -7.10
C GLU A 441 -7.57 -21.06 -7.97
N LEU A 442 -6.70 -20.16 -8.44
CA LEU A 442 -7.04 -19.05 -9.33
C LEU A 442 -7.52 -19.54 -10.70
N LYS A 443 -6.99 -20.67 -11.20
CA LYS A 443 -7.42 -21.29 -12.47
C LYS A 443 -8.71 -22.11 -12.35
N GLY A 444 -8.97 -22.68 -11.18
CA GLY A 444 -10.11 -23.57 -10.95
C GLY A 444 -11.41 -22.88 -10.54
N LYS A 445 -11.35 -21.64 -10.04
CA LYS A 445 -12.52 -20.83 -9.75
C LYS A 445 -13.00 -20.12 -11.02
N GLU A 446 -13.72 -20.84 -11.87
CA GLU A 446 -14.71 -20.18 -12.74
C GLU A 446 -15.80 -19.62 -11.82
N THR A 447 -15.70 -18.36 -11.42
CA THR A 447 -16.83 -17.67 -10.81
C THR A 447 -17.92 -17.51 -11.86
N PRO A 448 -19.20 -17.77 -11.50
CA PRO A 448 -20.33 -17.78 -12.44
C PRO A 448 -20.54 -16.44 -13.17
#